data_AF-A0A2E7YY83-F1
#
_entry.id   AF-A0A2E7YY83-F1
#
_cell.length_a   1.000
_cell.length_b   1.000
_cell.length_c   1.000
_cell.angle_alpha   90.00
_cell.angle_beta   90.00
_cell.angle_gamma   90.00
#
_symmetry.space_group_name_H-M   'P 1'
#
loop_
_entity.id
_entity.type
_entity.pdbx_description
1 polymer ?
#
loop_
_entity_poly.entity_id
_entity_poly.type
_entity_poly.pdbx_seq_one_letter_code
_entity_poly.pdbx_strand_id
1 'polypeptide(L)' 'MSAGIHKLDFASSEDVRTPDKTRVETITVGNAKVARLTAQPGW' A
#
# COMPACT_ATOMS: atom_id res chain seq x y z
N MET A 1 3.62 -16.01 -14.78
CA MET A 1 2.82 -15.08 -13.95
C MET A 1 1.39 -15.23 -14.40
N SER A 2 0.47 -15.74 -13.57
CA SER A 2 -0.93 -15.88 -13.98
C SER A 2 -1.55 -14.49 -14.10
N ALA A 3 -1.99 -14.11 -15.29
CA ALA A 3 -2.82 -12.94 -15.47
C ALA A 3 -4.18 -13.21 -14.79
N GLY A 4 -4.54 -12.40 -13.79
CA GLY A 4 -5.75 -12.56 -13.00
C GLY A 4 -6.04 -11.32 -12.15
N ILE A 5 -7.27 -11.24 -11.61
CA ILE A 5 -7.65 -10.17 -10.70
C ILE A 5 -7.22 -10.56 -9.28
N HIS A 6 -6.41 -9.71 -8.64
CA HIS A 6 -5.99 -9.87 -7.26
C HIS A 6 -6.76 -8.90 -6.37
N LYS A 7 -7.49 -9.43 -5.37
CA LYS A 7 -8.08 -8.60 -4.31
C LYS A 7 -7.02 -8.35 -3.25
N LEU A 8 -6.67 -7.07 -3.05
CA LEU A 8 -5.72 -6.64 -2.04
C LEU A 8 -6.46 -6.04 -0.86
N ASP A 9 -6.15 -6.50 0.35
CA ASP A 9 -6.65 -5.92 1.59
C ASP A 9 -5.50 -5.20 2.32
N PHE A 10 -5.64 -3.88 2.45
CA PHE A 10 -4.67 -3.04 3.16
C PHE A 10 -5.03 -2.84 4.63
N ALA A 11 -6.18 -3.35 5.10
CA ALA A 11 -6.54 -3.31 6.51
C ALA A 11 -5.59 -4.16 7.37
N SER A 12 -5.02 -5.21 6.79
CA SER A 12 -3.96 -6.03 7.40
C SER A 12 -2.55 -5.56 7.04
N SER A 13 -2.33 -4.26 6.85
CA SER A 13 -1.01 -3.73 6.48
C SER A 13 0.05 -4.04 7.51
N GLU A 14 1.18 -4.55 7.03
CA GLU A 14 2.34 -4.94 7.84
C GLU A 14 3.16 -3.70 8.26
N ASP A 15 3.16 -2.67 7.43
CA ASP A 15 3.85 -1.39 7.68
C ASP A 15 2.94 -0.23 7.31
N VAL A 16 2.66 0.62 8.30
CA VAL A 16 1.87 1.84 8.14
C VAL A 16 2.71 3.02 8.62
N ARG A 17 3.04 3.93 7.71
CA ARG A 17 3.77 5.16 7.98
C ARG A 17 2.89 6.36 7.70
N THR A 18 2.79 7.27 8.66
CA THR A 18 1.92 8.47 8.57
C THR A 18 2.70 9.77 8.82
N PRO A 19 3.63 10.18 7.92
CA PRO A 19 4.18 11.54 7.94
C PRO A 19 3.08 12.60 7.74
N ASP A 20 3.33 13.84 8.14
CA ASP A 20 2.34 14.94 8.23
C ASP A 20 1.31 15.00 7.08
N LYS A 21 1.77 14.99 5.82
CA LYS A 21 0.92 15.11 4.63
C LYS A 21 0.78 13.83 3.81
N THR A 22 1.26 12.70 4.32
CA THR A 22 1.32 11.46 3.57
C THR A 22 0.96 10.25 4.42
N ARG A 23 0.31 9.26 3.81
CA ARG A 23 0.12 7.94 4.40
C ARG A 23 0.66 6.91 3.43
N VAL A 24 1.51 6.04 3.94
CA VAL A 24 2.10 4.93 3.20
C VAL A 24 1.73 3.63 3.91
N GLU A 25 1.11 2.73 3.18
CA GLU A 25 0.71 1.41 3.66
C GLU A 25 1.32 0.37 2.75
N THR A 26 2.01 -0.63 3.31
CA THR A 26 2.61 -1.71 2.51
C THR A 26 2.15 -3.08 2.96
N ILE A 27 1.95 -3.95 1.97
CA ILE A 27 1.63 -5.37 2.14
C ILE A 27 2.54 -6.20 1.23
N THR A 28 2.74 -7.45 1.63
CA THR A 28 3.42 -8.46 0.82
C THR A 28 2.38 -9.36 0.15
N VAL A 29 2.50 -9.56 -1.17
CA VAL A 29 1.59 -10.39 -1.97
C VAL A 29 2.43 -11.36 -2.79
N GLY A 30 2.52 -12.62 -2.35
CA GLY A 30 3.42 -13.60 -2.95
C GLY A 30 4.88 -13.14 -2.87
N ASN A 31 5.52 -12.93 -4.02
CA ASN A 31 6.89 -12.42 -4.12
C ASN A 31 6.98 -10.91 -4.40
N ALA A 32 5.85 -10.19 -4.37
CA ALA A 32 5.79 -8.76 -4.65
C ALA A 32 5.48 -7.97 -3.37
N LYS A 33 6.11 -6.80 -3.23
CA LYS A 33 5.72 -5.80 -2.23
C LYS A 33 4.87 -4.73 -2.90
N VAL A 34 3.70 -4.45 -2.34
CA VAL A 34 2.74 -3.49 -2.88
C VAL A 34 2.55 -2.36 -1.88
N ALA A 35 2.51 -1.12 -2.37
CA ALA A 35 2.31 0.08 -1.55
C ALA A 35 1.05 0.84 -1.99
N ARG A 36 0.28 1.32 -1.00
CA ARG A 36 -0.78 2.33 -1.17
C ARG A 36 -0.27 3.64 -0.60
N LEU A 37 -0.32 4.69 -1.43
CA LEU A 37 0.13 6.04 -1.10
C LEU A 37 -1.05 6.99 -1.15
N THR A 38 -1.29 7.66 -0.04
CA THR A 38 -2.22 8.80 0.04
C THR A 38 -1.41 10.05 0.33
N ALA A 39 -1.53 11.07 -0.49
CA ALA A 39 -0.84 12.35 -0.31
C ALA A 39 -1.85 13.49 -0.27
N GLN A 40 -1.66 14.42 0.65
CA GLN A 40 -2.41 15.66 0.68
C GLN A 40 -1.68 16.73 -0.17
N PRO A 41 -2.40 17.46 -1.04
CA PRO A 41 -1.82 18.57 -1.78
C PRO A 41 -1.43 19.73 -0.84
N GLY A 42 -0.66 20.70 -1.34
CA GLY A 42 -0.21 21.87 -0.56
C GLY A 42 1.27 21.82 -0.19
N TRP A 43 2.09 21.49 -1.18
CA TRP A 43 3.55 21.60 -1.19
C TRP A 43 3.92 22.96 -1.80
#